data_AF-A0A446CLJ0-F1
#
_entry.id   AF-A0A446CLJ0-F1
#
_cell.length_a   1.000
_cell.length_b   1.000
_cell.length_c   1.000
_cell.angle_alpha   90.00
_cell.angle_beta   90.00
_cell.angle_gamma   90.00
#
_symmetry.space_group_name_H-M   'P 1'
#
loop_
_entity.id
_entity.type
_entity.pdbx_description
1 polymer ?
#
loop_
_entity_poly.entity_id
_entity_poly.type
_entity_poly.pdbx_seq_one_letter_code
_entity_poly.pdbx_strand_id
1 'polypeptide(L)'
;MAPEKSVPAGNGPPNLWEQYSKFHDACAAVLDRIELNENQGAALTENELAELRTMALNLHALGRLLHGKRARDLGLLSERLDRVLENRGREASARTLDGEEPERDPAAVTG
;
A
#
# COMPACT_ATOMS: atom_id res chain seq x y z
N MET A 1 22.45 33.82 39.92
CA MET A 1 21.33 33.10 39.28
C MET A 1 20.83 33.95 38.13
N ALA A 2 20.82 33.41 36.91
CA ALA A 2 20.17 34.04 35.76
C ALA A 2 19.09 33.07 35.24
N PRO A 3 17.92 33.56 34.81
CA PRO A 3 16.78 32.72 34.51
C PRO A 3 16.96 32.00 33.17
N GLU A 4 16.36 30.82 33.12
CA GLU A 4 16.37 29.85 32.05
C GLU A 4 15.96 30.49 30.72
N LYS A 5 16.78 30.29 29.68
CA LYS A 5 16.39 30.58 28.30
C LYS A 5 15.33 29.56 27.89
N SER A 6 14.07 29.95 27.96
CA SER A 6 12.96 29.25 27.33
C SER A 6 13.24 29.09 25.84
N VAL A 7 13.50 27.86 25.41
CA VAL A 7 13.63 27.51 23.99
C VAL A 7 12.22 27.56 23.39
N PRO A 8 11.99 28.30 22.29
CA PRO A 8 10.68 28.33 21.65
C PRO A 8 10.38 26.96 21.06
N ALA A 9 9.35 26.30 21.58
CA ALA A 9 8.77 25.11 20.96
C ALA A 9 8.18 25.53 19.60
N GLY A 10 8.82 25.14 18.48
CA GLY A 10 8.20 25.34 17.17
C GLY A 10 9.07 25.26 15.92
N ASN A 11 10.40 25.34 16.01
CA ASN A 11 11.27 25.42 14.81
C ASN A 11 12.34 24.32 14.69
N GLY A 12 12.19 23.23 15.43
CA GLY A 12 13.06 22.05 15.26
C GLY A 12 12.65 21.19 14.07
N PRO A 13 13.56 20.40 13.48
CA PRO A 13 13.17 19.37 12.52
C PRO A 13 12.08 18.48 13.14
N PRO A 14 11.06 18.06 12.36
CA PRO A 14 9.95 17.29 12.89
C PRO A 14 10.51 16.06 13.60
N ASN A 15 10.09 15.88 14.85
CA ASN A 15 10.59 14.76 15.62
C ASN A 15 10.14 13.45 14.93
N LEU A 16 10.86 12.36 15.18
CA LEU A 16 10.60 11.06 14.56
C LEU A 16 9.15 10.60 14.73
N TRP A 17 8.50 11.03 15.83
CA TRP A 17 7.12 10.69 16.12
C TRP A 17 6.12 11.44 15.21
N GLU A 18 6.31 12.73 14.98
CA GLU A 18 5.51 13.50 14.02
C GLU A 18 5.63 12.92 12.61
N GLN A 19 6.83 12.50 12.23
CA GLN A 19 7.06 11.83 10.95
C GLN A 19 6.35 10.48 10.88
N TYR A 20 6.43 9.67 11.94
CA TYR A 20 5.70 8.40 12.03
C TYR A 20 4.18 8.60 11.90
N SER A 21 3.60 9.54 12.66
CA SER A 21 2.16 9.78 12.65
C SER A 21 1.70 10.20 11.25
N LYS A 22 2.41 11.15 10.63
CA LYS A 22 2.11 11.59 9.27
C LYS A 22 2.19 10.45 8.26
N PHE A 23 3.20 9.59 8.38
CA PHE A 23 3.37 8.43 7.50
C PHE A 23 2.22 7.43 7.69
N HIS A 24 1.90 7.07 8.93
CA HIS A 24 0.78 6.19 9.25
C HIS A 24 -0.54 6.72 8.69
N ASP A 25 -0.84 8.01 8.92
CA ASP A 25 -2.09 8.63 8.48
C ASP A 25 -2.17 8.74 6.95
N ALA A 26 -1.04 8.99 6.28
CA ALA A 26 -0.97 8.99 4.83
C ALA A 26 -1.25 7.59 4.25
N CYS A 27 -0.63 6.53 4.80
CA CYS A 27 -0.88 5.16 4.38
C CYS A 27 -2.33 4.74 4.61
N ALA A 28 -2.91 5.10 5.76
CA ALA A 28 -4.32 4.83 6.06
C ALA A 28 -5.26 5.52 5.04
N ALA A 29 -5.02 6.81 4.75
CA ALA A 29 -5.82 7.57 3.80
C ALA A 29 -5.74 7.01 2.36
N VAL A 30 -4.57 6.49 1.95
CA VAL A 30 -4.42 5.82 0.66
C VAL A 30 -5.26 4.53 0.62
N LEU A 31 -5.18 3.70 1.66
CA LEU A 31 -5.98 2.47 1.75
C LEU A 31 -7.48 2.75 1.75
N ASP A 32 -7.93 3.77 2.50
CA ASP A 32 -9.34 4.15 2.56
C ASP A 32 -9.87 4.56 1.17
N ARG A 33 -9.07 5.27 0.38
CA ARG A 33 -9.43 5.66 -0.99
C ARG A 33 -9.49 4.47 -1.94
N ILE A 34 -8.56 3.53 -1.81
CA ILE A 34 -8.53 2.33 -2.67
C ILE A 34 -9.75 1.46 -2.41
N GLU A 35 -10.09 1.24 -1.13
CA GLU A 35 -11.28 0.47 -0.78
C GLU A 35 -12.56 1.17 -1.22
N LEU A 36 -12.62 2.50 -1.13
CA LEU A 36 -13.74 3.25 -1.69
C LEU A 36 -13.85 3.08 -3.21
N ASN A 37 -12.73 3.17 -3.92
CA ASN A 37 -12.68 2.99 -5.38
C ASN A 37 -13.05 1.56 -5.79
N GLU A 38 -12.65 0.55 -5.01
CA GLU A 38 -13.03 -0.85 -5.19
C GLU A 38 -14.54 -1.03 -5.09
N ASN A 39 -15.18 -0.43 -4.08
CA ASN A 39 -16.63 -0.44 -3.93
C ASN A 39 -17.36 0.24 -5.09
N GLN A 40 -16.68 1.11 -5.83
CA GLN A 40 -17.18 1.80 -7.02
C GLN A 40 -16.85 1.07 -8.33
N GLY A 41 -16.17 -0.09 -8.26
CA GLY A 41 -15.77 -0.88 -9.43
C GLY A 41 -14.61 -0.28 -10.23
N ALA A 42 -13.90 0.71 -9.68
CA ALA A 42 -12.72 1.27 -10.32
C ALA A 42 -11.52 0.35 -10.13
N ALA A 43 -10.86 -0.01 -11.24
CA ALA A 43 -9.64 -0.79 -11.22
C ALA A 43 -8.42 0.13 -11.00
N LEU A 44 -7.44 -0.35 -10.23
CA LEU A 44 -6.14 0.30 -10.11
C LEU A 44 -5.33 0.07 -11.38
N THR A 45 -4.54 1.07 -11.73
CA THR A 45 -3.51 0.99 -12.77
C THR A 45 -2.29 0.19 -12.28
N GLU A 46 -1.48 -0.31 -13.21
CA GLU A 46 -0.22 -0.99 -12.88
C GLU A 46 0.75 -0.09 -12.10
N ASN A 47 0.76 1.21 -12.39
CA ASN A 47 1.58 2.17 -11.64
C ASN A 47 1.11 2.28 -10.18
N GLU A 48 -0.19 2.40 -9.95
CA GLU A 48 -0.76 2.42 -8.59
C GLU A 48 -0.48 1.11 -7.84
N LEU A 49 -0.59 -0.04 -8.52
CA LEU A 49 -0.21 -1.34 -7.93
C LEU A 49 1.29 -1.40 -7.55
N ALA A 50 2.17 -0.85 -8.39
CA ALA A 50 3.61 -0.78 -8.08
C ALA A 50 3.91 0.13 -6.88
N GLU A 51 3.23 1.27 -6.78
CA GLU A 51 3.32 2.17 -5.63
C GLU A 51 2.83 1.48 -4.34
N LEU A 52 1.74 0.71 -4.42
CA LEU A 52 1.22 -0.04 -3.28
C LEU A 52 2.15 -1.16 -2.81
N ARG A 53 2.79 -1.90 -3.75
CA ARG A 53 3.84 -2.86 -3.40
C ARG A 53 5.01 -2.17 -2.70
N THR A 54 5.39 -0.96 -3.14
CA THR A 54 6.44 -0.16 -2.49
C THR A 54 6.01 0.28 -1.08
N MET A 55 4.75 0.69 -0.91
CA MET A 55 4.17 1.02 0.39
C MET A 55 4.23 -0.19 1.34
N ALA A 56 3.92 -1.40 0.86
CA ALA A 56 4.01 -2.63 1.66
C ALA A 56 5.44 -2.91 2.15
N LEU A 57 6.44 -2.75 1.28
CA LEU A 57 7.84 -2.89 1.67
C LEU A 57 8.24 -1.87 2.77
N ASN A 58 7.77 -0.63 2.64
CA ASN A 58 8.03 0.43 3.61
C ASN A 58 7.34 0.18 4.96
N LEU A 59 6.07 -0.26 4.96
CA LEU A 59 5.33 -0.62 6.16
C LEU A 59 6.02 -1.77 6.91
N HIS A 60 6.42 -2.82 6.19
CA HIS A 60 7.16 -3.94 6.78
C HIS A 60 8.52 -3.53 7.32
N ALA A 61 9.28 -2.70 6.59
CA ALA A 61 10.58 -2.21 7.04
C ALA A 61 10.46 -1.37 8.32
N LEU A 62 9.51 -0.43 8.35
CA LEU A 62 9.28 0.43 9.50
C LEU A 62 8.71 -0.34 10.68
N GLY A 63 7.81 -1.30 10.44
CA GLY A 63 7.23 -2.16 11.48
C GLY A 63 8.28 -2.91 12.30
N ARG A 64 9.37 -3.38 11.66
CA ARG A 64 10.50 -4.05 12.35
C ARG A 64 11.30 -3.13 13.27
N LEU A 65 11.26 -1.82 13.04
CA LEU A 65 11.98 -0.83 13.85
C LEU A 65 11.15 -0.32 15.03
N LEU A 66 9.85 -0.63 15.06
CA LEU A 66 8.93 -0.16 16.09
C LEU A 66 8.58 -1.26 17.08
N HIS A 67 8.07 -0.85 18.24
CA HIS A 67 7.61 -1.76 19.29
C HIS A 67 6.25 -1.34 19.86
N GLY A 68 5.61 -2.28 20.57
CA GLY A 68 4.36 -2.04 21.28
C GLY A 68 3.22 -1.65 20.35
N LYS A 69 2.43 -0.64 20.77
CA LYS A 69 1.24 -0.19 20.01
C LYS A 69 1.57 0.17 18.56
N ARG A 70 2.69 0.85 18.31
CA ARG A 70 3.03 1.38 16.98
C ARG A 70 3.36 0.30 15.97
N ALA A 71 4.07 -0.74 16.42
CA ALA A 71 4.35 -1.92 15.60
C ALA A 71 3.04 -2.63 15.23
N ARG A 72 2.10 -2.72 16.19
CA ARG A 72 0.77 -3.30 15.94
C ARG A 72 -0.04 -2.47 14.94
N ASP A 73 -0.08 -1.15 15.11
CA ASP A 73 -0.82 -0.26 14.22
C ASP A 73 -0.29 -0.34 12.77
N LEU A 74 1.04 -0.34 12.57
CA LEU A 74 1.62 -0.58 11.24
C LEU A 74 1.38 -1.98 10.72
N GLY A 75 1.42 -3.00 11.59
CA GLY A 75 1.09 -4.38 11.23
C GLY A 75 -0.31 -4.48 10.64
N LEU A 76 -1.30 -3.84 11.27
CA LEU A 76 -2.67 -3.80 10.78
C LEU A 76 -2.78 -3.11 9.40
N LEU A 77 -2.07 -2.00 9.18
CA LEU A 77 -2.04 -1.36 7.86
C LEU A 77 -1.38 -2.25 6.80
N SER A 78 -0.33 -2.97 7.19
CA SER A 78 0.38 -3.90 6.29
C SER A 78 -0.51 -5.07 5.90
N GLU A 79 -1.17 -5.72 6.88
CA GLU A 79 -2.11 -6.81 6.62
C GLU A 79 -3.28 -6.36 5.75
N ARG A 80 -3.79 -5.14 5.97
CA ARG A 80 -4.86 -4.56 5.15
C ARG A 80 -4.41 -4.33 3.71
N LEU A 81 -3.20 -3.80 3.52
CA LEU A 81 -2.60 -3.58 2.21
C LEU A 81 -2.32 -4.89 1.47
N ASP A 82 -1.82 -5.92 2.16
CA ASP A 82 -1.54 -7.22 1.57
C ASP A 82 -2.82 -7.87 1.04
N ARG A 83 -3.94 -7.76 1.76
CA ARG A 83 -5.27 -8.23 1.28
C ARG A 83 -5.71 -7.50 0.01
N VAL A 84 -5.52 -6.18 -0.05
CA VAL A 84 -5.81 -5.40 -1.27
C VAL A 84 -4.97 -5.92 -2.43
N LEU A 85 -3.67 -6.14 -2.23
CA LEU A 85 -2.76 -6.63 -3.27
C LEU A 85 -3.10 -8.07 -3.72
N GLU A 86 -3.46 -8.96 -2.79
CA GLU A 86 -3.86 -10.34 -3.09
C GLU A 86 -5.16 -10.40 -3.91
N ASN A 87 -6.18 -9.63 -3.52
CA ASN A 87 -7.45 -9.58 -4.25
C ASN A 87 -7.22 -9.11 -5.69
N ARG A 88 -6.39 -8.09 -5.88
CA ARG A 88 -6.08 -7.56 -7.22
C ARG A 88 -5.18 -8.47 -8.04
N GLY A 89 -4.26 -9.19 -7.41
CA GLY A 89 -3.46 -10.22 -8.09
C GLY A 89 -4.32 -11.35 -8.67
N ARG A 90 -5.40 -11.73 -7.97
CA ARG A 90 -6.38 -12.70 -8.47
C ARG A 90 -7.21 -12.14 -9.63
N GLU A 91 -7.66 -10.89 -9.55
CA GLU A 91 -8.40 -10.24 -10.64
C GLU A 91 -7.57 -10.08 -11.92
N ALA A 92 -6.29 -9.71 -11.79
CA ALA A 92 -5.37 -9.61 -12.91
C ALA A 92 -5.18 -10.99 -13.58
N SER A 93 -4.96 -12.04 -12.79
CA SER A 93 -4.84 -13.41 -13.29
C SER A 93 -6.13 -13.91 -13.96
N ALA A 94 -7.31 -13.55 -13.46
CA ALA A 94 -8.58 -13.93 -14.06
C ALA A 94 -8.79 -13.25 -15.43
N ARG A 95 -8.40 -11.98 -15.57
CA ARG A 95 -8.48 -11.26 -16.85
C ARG A 95 -7.52 -11.80 -17.91
N THR A 96 -6.36 -12.32 -17.53
CA THR A 96 -5.43 -12.96 -18.48
C THR A 96 -6.00 -14.24 -19.07
N LEU A 97 -6.77 -15.02 -18.27
CA LEU A 97 -7.35 -16.29 -18.70
C LEU A 97 -8.58 -16.14 -19.62
N ASP A 98 -9.33 -15.04 -19.51
CA ASP A 98 -10.46 -14.74 -20.41
C ASP A 98 -10.02 -14.25 -21.81
N GLY A 99 -8.71 -14.00 -22.02
CA GLY A 99 -8.14 -13.56 -23.29
C GLY A 99 -7.53 -14.68 -24.16
N GLU A 100 -7.46 -15.91 -23.65
CA GLU A 100 -7.02 -17.06 -24.44
C GLU A 100 -8.19 -17.60 -25.27
N GLU A 101 -8.44 -17.00 -26.45
CA GLU A 101 -9.12 -17.72 -27.53
C GLU A 101 -8.32 -19.00 -27.82
N PRO A 102 -8.97 -20.17 -27.96
CA PRO A 102 -8.26 -21.41 -28.22
C PRO A 102 -7.57 -21.29 -29.58
N GLU A 103 -6.25 -21.44 -29.56
CA GLU A 103 -5.38 -21.55 -30.73
C GLU A 103 -6.05 -22.52 -31.75
N ARG A 104 -6.57 -21.96 -32.85
CA ARG A 104 -7.08 -22.77 -33.95
C ARG A 104 -5.90 -23.50 -34.58
N ASP A 105 -5.86 -24.80 -34.32
CA ASP A 105 -4.97 -25.77 -34.94
C ASP A 105 -4.91 -25.55 -36.48
N PRO A 106 -3.74 -25.23 -37.06
CA PRO A 106 -3.61 -25.00 -38.49
C PRO A 106 -3.58 -26.29 -39.33
N ALA A 107 -3.80 -27.48 -38.77
CA ALA A 107 -3.60 -28.76 -39.46
C ALA A 107 -4.87 -29.37 -40.12
N ALA A 108 -5.79 -28.58 -40.65
CA ALA A 108 -7.00 -29.10 -41.32
C ALA A 108 -7.31 -28.42 -42.68
N VAL A 109 -6.32 -28.33 -43.57
CA VAL A 109 -6.56 -28.20 -45.02
C VAL A 109 -5.62 -29.14 -45.76
N THR A 110 -6.09 -30.38 -45.93
CA THR A 110 -5.78 -31.26 -47.06
C THR A 110 -6.81 -32.40 -47.06
N GLY A 111 -7.70 -32.38 -48.05
CA GLY A 111 -8.77 -33.37 -48.25
C GLY A 111 -9.83 -32.85 -49.21
#